data_AF-A0A3D2IIB2-F1
#
_entry.id   AF-A0A3D2IIB2-F1
#
_cell.length_a   1.000
_cell.length_b   1.000
_cell.length_c   1.000
_cell.angle_alpha   90.00
_cell.angle_beta   90.00
_cell.angle_gamma   90.00
#
_symmetry.space_group_name_H-M   'P 1'
#
loop_
_entity.id
_entity.type
_entity.pdbx_description
1 polymer ?
#
loop_
_entity_poly.entity_id
_entity_poly.type
_entity_poly.pdbx_seq_one_letter_code
_entity_poly.pdbx_strand_id
1 'polypeptide(L)'
;PDYASFKSYHTYAVPGMKEAAEKGEDVPISLFDEQTYPDSEPQWGMAIDLNSCFGCGVCVIACQSENNIPVIGKKEVNRGREMHWIRTDRYYVGEDADEPMTAHQPV
;
A
#
# COMPACT_ATOMS: atom_id res chain seq x y z
N PRO A 1 20.54 33.17 -7.64
CA PRO A 1 19.19 32.60 -7.52
C PRO A 1 19.29 31.17 -7.00
N ASP A 2 18.60 30.87 -5.91
CA ASP A 2 18.66 29.55 -5.28
C ASP A 2 17.70 28.58 -5.98
N TYR A 3 18.20 27.95 -7.04
CA TYR A 3 17.44 27.07 -7.94
C TYR A 3 17.17 25.68 -7.34
N ALA A 4 17.64 25.41 -6.11
CA ALA A 4 17.34 24.19 -5.39
C ALA A 4 16.11 24.34 -4.48
N SER A 5 15.69 25.58 -4.20
CA SER A 5 14.60 25.85 -3.26
C SER A 5 13.22 25.59 -3.84
N PHE A 6 12.28 25.09 -3.03
CA PHE A 6 10.90 24.87 -3.46
C PHE A 6 10.21 26.15 -3.95
N LYS A 7 10.62 27.29 -3.40
CA LYS A 7 10.18 28.63 -3.78
C LYS A 7 10.58 29.02 -5.20
N SER A 8 11.62 28.40 -5.75
CA SER A 8 12.08 28.64 -7.13
C SER A 8 11.35 27.79 -8.17
N TYR A 9 10.95 26.56 -7.80
CA TYR A 9 10.19 25.66 -8.68
C TYR A 9 8.68 25.93 -8.67
N HIS A 10 8.10 26.11 -7.48
CA HIS A 10 6.66 26.33 -7.32
C HIS A 10 6.38 27.84 -7.34
N THR A 11 6.21 28.38 -8.56
CA THR A 11 5.85 29.80 -8.76
C THR A 11 4.36 30.07 -8.45
N TYR A 12 3.58 29.01 -8.22
CA TYR A 12 2.17 29.04 -7.86
C TYR A 12 1.98 28.60 -6.40
N ALA A 13 0.93 29.11 -5.74
CA ALA A 13 0.62 28.76 -4.36
C ALA A 13 0.18 27.28 -4.27
N VAL A 14 0.99 26.43 -3.64
CA VAL A 14 0.60 25.07 -3.27
C VAL A 14 0.28 24.99 -1.77
N PRO A 15 -0.74 24.22 -1.36
CA PRO A 15 -1.14 24.11 0.05
C PRO A 15 0.00 23.72 0.98
N GLY A 16 0.84 22.76 0.56
CA GLY A 16 2.00 22.31 1.33
C GLY A 16 3.18 23.29 1.39
N MET A 17 3.11 24.49 0.78
CA MET A 17 4.18 25.51 0.94
C MET A 17 4.35 25.94 2.40
N LYS A 18 3.25 25.98 3.17
CA LYS A 18 3.30 26.31 4.60
C LYS A 18 4.05 25.24 5.39
N GLU A 19 3.78 23.98 5.06
CA GLU A 19 4.43 22.83 5.69
C GLU A 19 5.91 22.73 5.32
N ALA A 20 6.29 22.99 4.06
CA ALA A 20 7.70 23.08 3.67
C ALA A 20 8.45 24.24 4.32
N ALA A 21 7.78 25.36 4.59
CA ALA A 21 8.39 26.45 5.36
C ALA A 21 8.68 26.06 6.82
N GLU A 22 7.90 25.15 7.40
CA GLU A 22 8.06 24.68 8.78
C GLU A 22 9.00 23.47 8.93
N LYS A 23 8.90 22.50 8.02
CA LYS A 23 9.66 21.23 8.07
C LYS A 23 10.95 21.25 7.27
N GLY A 24 11.21 22.30 6.50
CA GLY A 24 12.41 22.45 5.66
C GLY A 24 12.25 21.85 4.26
N GLU A 25 13.23 22.12 3.40
CA GLU A 25 13.17 21.80 1.96
C GLU A 25 13.49 20.33 1.62
N ASP A 26 13.80 19.50 2.61
CA ASP A 26 14.08 18.07 2.43
C ASP A 26 12.81 17.19 2.40
N VAL A 27 11.64 17.77 2.72
CA VAL A 27 10.37 17.04 2.82
C VAL A 27 9.51 17.31 1.59
N PRO A 28 8.90 16.27 0.97
CA PRO A 28 8.04 16.47 -0.20
C PRO A 28 6.83 17.34 0.15
N ILE A 29 6.56 18.34 -0.69
CA ILE A 29 5.41 19.22 -0.56
C ILE A 29 4.15 18.51 -1.03
N SER A 30 3.08 18.54 -0.22
CA SER A 30 1.76 18.16 -0.70
C SER A 30 1.25 19.19 -1.71
N LEU A 31 0.88 18.70 -2.91
CA LEU A 31 0.19 19.49 -3.92
C LEU A 31 -1.30 19.70 -3.61
N PHE A 32 -1.82 18.95 -2.64
CA PHE A 32 -3.23 18.94 -2.27
C PHE A 32 -3.42 19.49 -0.87
N ASP A 33 -4.58 20.09 -0.63
CA ASP A 33 -5.02 20.47 0.71
C ASP A 33 -5.12 19.22 1.60
N GLU A 34 -4.81 19.38 2.87
CA GLU A 34 -4.92 18.30 3.85
C GLU A 34 -6.39 17.84 3.94
N GLN A 35 -6.62 16.53 3.77
CA GLN A 35 -7.95 15.93 3.92
C GLN A 35 -8.30 15.89 5.41
N THR A 36 -9.01 16.89 5.89
CA THR A 36 -9.52 16.93 7.26
C THR A 36 -10.88 16.21 7.32
N TYR A 37 -10.93 15.10 8.03
CA TYR A 37 -12.19 14.41 8.34
C TYR A 37 -12.77 14.96 9.66
N PRO A 38 -14.10 14.99 9.83
CA PRO A 38 -14.70 15.40 11.10
C PRO A 38 -14.19 14.52 12.25
N ASP A 39 -13.79 15.13 13.37
CA ASP A 39 -13.39 14.39 14.59
C ASP A 39 -14.50 13.49 15.14
N SER A 40 -15.74 13.72 14.72
CA SER A 40 -16.91 12.91 15.06
C SER A 40 -16.98 11.57 14.34
N GLU A 41 -16.21 11.36 13.26
CA GLU A 41 -16.24 10.16 12.44
C GLU A 41 -15.04 9.23 12.72
N PRO A 42 -15.25 7.90 12.75
CA PRO A 42 -14.16 6.96 12.94
C PRO A 42 -13.26 6.86 11.69
N GLN A 43 -11.95 6.86 11.92
CA GLN A 43 -10.95 6.58 10.88
C GLN A 43 -10.62 5.08 10.90
N TRP A 44 -10.93 4.37 9.81
CA TRP A 44 -10.68 2.94 9.70
C TRP A 44 -9.31 2.67 9.09
N GLY A 45 -8.49 1.89 9.80
CA GLY A 45 -7.20 1.41 9.32
C GLY A 45 -7.03 -0.08 9.57
N MET A 46 -6.19 -0.73 8.77
CA MET A 46 -5.80 -2.12 8.94
C MET A 46 -4.27 -2.18 9.00
N ALA A 47 -3.74 -2.81 10.06
CA ALA A 47 -2.31 -3.07 10.19
C ALA A 47 -2.08 -4.58 10.18
N ILE A 48 -1.13 -5.04 9.38
CA ILE A 48 -0.81 -6.46 9.25
C ILE A 48 0.65 -6.67 9.67
N ASP A 49 0.86 -7.54 10.66
CA ASP A 49 2.20 -7.95 11.06
C ASP A 49 2.74 -9.04 10.11
N LEU A 50 3.73 -8.66 9.30
CA LEU A 50 4.37 -9.53 8.32
C LEU A 50 5.27 -10.59 8.97
N ASN A 51 5.78 -10.37 10.18
CA ASN A 51 6.63 -11.35 10.86
C ASN A 51 5.82 -12.54 11.39
N SER A 52 4.58 -12.29 11.78
CA SER A 52 3.66 -13.33 12.24
C SER A 52 2.98 -14.08 11.06
N CYS A 53 3.09 -13.57 9.84
CA CYS A 53 2.48 -14.19 8.66
C CYS A 53 3.35 -15.35 8.13
N PHE A 54 2.88 -16.59 8.32
CA PHE A 54 3.53 -17.79 7.80
C PHE A 54 2.82 -18.38 6.56
N GLY A 55 1.92 -17.61 5.95
CA GLY A 55 1.27 -17.97 4.68
C GLY A 55 0.20 -19.07 4.75
N CYS A 56 -0.58 -19.13 5.83
CA CYS A 56 -1.62 -20.17 6.02
C CYS A 56 -2.81 -20.10 5.04
N GLY A 57 -3.02 -18.96 4.37
CA GLY A 57 -4.12 -18.76 3.40
C GLY A 57 -5.52 -18.64 4.00
N VAL A 58 -5.67 -18.71 5.34
CA VAL A 58 -6.98 -18.66 6.02
C VAL A 58 -7.67 -17.31 5.82
N CYS A 59 -6.92 -16.21 5.75
CA CYS A 59 -7.46 -14.87 5.47
C CYS A 59 -8.16 -14.77 4.11
N VAL A 60 -7.65 -15.48 3.09
CA VAL A 60 -8.24 -15.52 1.75
C VAL A 60 -9.60 -16.24 1.78
N ILE A 61 -9.66 -17.39 2.47
CA ILE A 61 -10.88 -18.18 2.62
C ILE A 61 -11.94 -17.41 3.43
N ALA A 62 -11.53 -16.76 4.51
CA ALA A 62 -12.41 -15.94 5.33
C ALA A 62 -13.01 -14.80 4.49
N CYS A 63 -12.16 -14.05 3.76
CA CYS A 63 -12.63 -12.97 2.89
C CYS A 63 -13.62 -13.47 1.82
N GLN A 64 -13.35 -14.60 1.19
CA GLN A 64 -14.25 -15.22 0.22
C GLN A 64 -15.60 -15.61 0.82
N SER A 65 -15.58 -16.21 2.02
CA SER A 65 -16.79 -16.68 2.72
C SER A 65 -17.68 -15.53 3.17
N GLU A 66 -17.09 -14.45 3.66
CA GLU A 66 -17.83 -13.29 4.19
C GLU A 66 -18.39 -12.39 3.08
N ASN A 67 -17.66 -12.26 1.97
CA ASN A 67 -17.98 -11.26 0.94
C ASN A 67 -18.64 -11.83 -0.33
N ASN A 68 -19.09 -13.08 -0.29
CA ASN A 68 -19.76 -13.75 -1.42
C ASN A 68 -18.93 -13.72 -2.71
N ILE A 69 -17.60 -13.87 -2.60
CA ILE A 69 -16.71 -13.82 -3.77
C ILE A 69 -16.90 -15.12 -4.60
N PRO A 70 -17.22 -15.03 -5.90
CA PRO A 70 -17.56 -16.20 -6.70
C PRO A 70 -16.35 -17.09 -6.96
N VAL A 71 -16.59 -18.41 -7.04
CA VAL A 71 -15.58 -19.38 -7.47
C VAL A 71 -15.40 -19.28 -8.98
N ILE A 72 -14.16 -19.07 -9.43
CA ILE A 72 -13.82 -19.00 -10.85
C ILE A 72 -13.23 -20.32 -11.33
N GLY A 73 -13.68 -20.80 -12.49
CA GLY A 73 -13.18 -22.02 -13.09
C GLY A 73 -11.75 -21.89 -13.61
N LYS A 74 -11.03 -23.03 -13.66
CA LYS A 74 -9.60 -23.12 -14.08
C LYS A 74 -9.26 -22.34 -15.36
N LYS A 75 -10.14 -22.35 -16.36
CA LYS A 75 -9.90 -21.68 -17.65
C LYS A 75 -9.72 -20.17 -17.49
N GLU A 76 -10.53 -19.53 -16.64
CA GLU A 76 -10.45 -18.09 -16.44
C GLU A 76 -9.36 -17.73 -15.42
N VAL A 77 -9.12 -18.56 -14.41
CA VAL A 77 -7.95 -18.42 -13.51
C VAL A 77 -6.63 -18.45 -14.28
N ASN A 78 -6.48 -19.37 -15.24
CA ASN A 78 -5.28 -19.41 -16.11
C ASN A 78 -5.09 -18.15 -16.96
N ARG A 79 -6.11 -17.30 -17.08
CA ARG A 79 -6.05 -16.01 -17.79
C ARG A 79 -5.80 -14.84 -16.83
N GLY A 80 -5.47 -15.12 -15.56
CA GLY A 80 -5.28 -14.10 -14.52
C GLY A 80 -6.58 -13.43 -14.08
N ARG A 81 -7.69 -14.17 -14.07
CA ARG A 81 -9.03 -13.67 -13.70
C ARG A 81 -9.58 -14.38 -12.47
N GLU A 82 -8.71 -14.66 -11.52
CA GLU A 82 -9.10 -15.10 -10.19
C GLU A 82 -9.82 -13.97 -9.43
N MET A 83 -10.80 -14.35 -8.62
CA MET A 83 -11.54 -13.41 -7.77
C MET A 83 -11.11 -13.64 -6.33
N HIS A 84 -10.05 -12.95 -5.92
CA HIS A 84 -9.60 -12.83 -4.54
C HIS A 84 -9.35 -11.36 -4.24
N TRP A 85 -9.99 -10.82 -3.20
CA TRP A 85 -9.79 -9.43 -2.80
C TRP A 85 -8.53 -9.23 -1.96
N ILE A 86 -8.14 -10.27 -1.23
CA ILE A 86 -6.87 -10.37 -0.51
C ILE A 86 -6.16 -11.63 -0.98
N ARG A 87 -4.84 -11.57 -1.12
CA ARG A 87 -3.98 -12.69 -1.49
C ARG A 87 -2.78 -12.78 -0.54
N THR A 88 -2.12 -13.93 -0.53
CA THR A 88 -0.83 -14.11 0.14
C THR A 88 0.24 -14.27 -0.92
N ASP A 89 1.07 -13.26 -1.10
CA ASP A 89 2.18 -13.31 -2.02
C ASP A 89 3.39 -13.97 -1.36
N ARG A 90 4.11 -14.77 -2.14
CA ARG A 90 5.32 -15.45 -1.71
C ARG A 90 6.50 -14.88 -2.48
N TYR A 91 7.46 -14.33 -1.75
CA TYR A 91 8.71 -13.83 -2.29
C TYR A 91 9.87 -14.74 -1.89
N TYR A 92 10.84 -14.84 -2.79
CA TYR A 92 12.07 -15.58 -2.56
C TYR A 92 13.21 -14.59 -2.37
N VAL A 93 13.96 -14.76 -1.28
CA VAL A 93 15.05 -13.88 -0.87
C VAL A 93 16.29 -14.75 -0.66
N GLY A 94 17.36 -14.44 -1.37
CA GLY A 94 18.62 -15.19 -1.32
C GLY A 94 19.43 -14.97 -2.58
N GLU A 95 20.75 -15.06 -2.48
CA GLU A 95 21.65 -15.00 -3.65
C GLU A 95 21.66 -16.33 -4.41
N ASP A 96 21.49 -17.44 -3.69
CA ASP A 96 21.38 -18.77 -4.27
C ASP A 96 19.92 -19.07 -4.66
N ALA A 97 19.72 -19.37 -5.93
CA ALA A 97 18.41 -19.71 -6.48
C ALA A 97 17.92 -21.09 -6.02
N ASP A 98 18.84 -21.98 -5.62
CA ASP A 98 18.53 -23.33 -5.17
C ASP A 98 18.24 -23.42 -3.67
N GLU A 99 18.65 -22.40 -2.89
CA GLU A 99 18.38 -22.28 -1.44
C GLU A 99 17.77 -20.92 -1.03
N PRO A 100 16.63 -20.50 -1.60
CA PRO A 100 16.02 -19.22 -1.26
C PRO A 100 15.28 -19.28 0.08
N MET A 101 15.41 -18.24 0.90
CA MET A 101 14.48 -17.99 1.99
C MET A 101 13.13 -17.54 1.43
N THR A 102 12.05 -18.01 2.04
CA THR A 102 10.69 -17.66 1.64
C THR A 102 10.08 -16.62 2.58
N ALA A 103 9.62 -15.50 2.03
CA ALA A 103 8.88 -14.46 2.75
C ALA A 103 7.42 -14.42 2.27
N HIS A 104 6.49 -14.23 3.20
CA HIS A 104 5.06 -14.12 2.92
C HIS A 104 4.56 -12.69 3.16
N GLN A 105 3.88 -12.11 2.18
CA GLN A 105 3.27 -10.79 2.30
C GLN A 105 1.79 -10.88 1.89
N PRO A 106 0.85 -10.71 2.82
CA PRO A 106 -0.55 -10.53 2.48
C PRO A 106 -0.74 -9.17 1.79
N VAL A 107 -1.46 -9.18 0.66
CA VAL A 107 -1.73 -7.99 -0.17
C VAL A 107 -3.20 -7.93 -0.53
#